data_AF-A0A6P8T0K7-F1
#
_entry.id   AF-A0A6P8T0K7-F1
#
_cell.length_a   1.000
_cell.length_b   1.000
_cell.length_c   1.000
_cell.angle_alpha   90.00
_cell.angle_beta   90.00
_cell.angle_gamma   90.00
#
_symmetry.space_group_name_H-M   'P 1'
#
loop_
_entity.id
_entity.type
_entity.pdbx_description
1 polymer ?
#
loop_
_entity_poly.entity_id
_entity_poly.type
_entity_poly.pdbx_seq_one_letter_code
_entity_poly.pdbx_strand_id
1 'polypeptide(L)'
;MAEGEEEVNYASVVFKAGNNPPPAAKRGEETVYGEVKAQNETKNEDSAGRRRFQHLACCLGILCVILLGGIIGVCVYQSNNKNLSAGVQELNSRNQELEKKNNILTEKIQDMTTNRNELNISRAQWSIDSYCRQPDNKKCQPCQKGWLLTEPSCYAYNDAQPPNQKTWEEAQGDCRGKNSDLAVAHNSEEKEAIKKKSFGTNGFWIGLRVEDGEWKWVDGSDLTESSWIDPPDPVDGRCALFYTGRNTWSSVSCGATHQWICQQKALSV
;
A
#
# COMPACT_ATOMS: atom_id res chain seq x y z
N MET A 1 -28.61 12.93 35.92
CA MET A 1 -28.89 12.94 37.37
C MET A 1 -29.87 11.83 37.66
N ALA A 2 -29.36 10.74 38.20
CA ALA A 2 -30.07 9.71 38.96
C ALA A 2 -28.96 8.95 39.68
N GLU A 3 -28.46 9.56 40.77
CA GLU A 3 -27.51 8.95 41.69
C GLU A 3 -28.31 8.07 42.64
N GLY A 4 -28.03 6.77 42.62
CA GLY A 4 -28.58 5.80 43.57
C GLY A 4 -27.68 5.72 44.79
N GLU A 5 -28.24 6.03 45.95
CA GLU A 5 -27.60 5.94 47.26
C GLU A 5 -27.44 4.46 47.66
N GLU A 6 -26.22 4.05 48.01
CA GLU A 6 -25.94 2.75 48.64
C GLU A 6 -25.73 2.95 50.14
N GLU A 7 -26.67 2.45 50.94
CA GLU A 7 -26.62 2.46 52.42
C GLU A 7 -25.65 1.39 52.95
N VAL A 8 -24.76 1.83 53.85
CA VAL A 8 -23.79 0.99 54.56
C VAL A 8 -24.44 0.38 55.81
N ASN A 9 -24.60 -0.95 55.85
CA ASN A 9 -25.15 -1.64 57.02
C ASN A 9 -24.04 -2.19 57.94
N TYR A 10 -23.99 -1.69 59.19
CA TYR A 10 -23.13 -2.21 60.25
C TYR A 10 -23.87 -3.25 61.09
N ALA A 11 -23.21 -4.37 61.40
CA ALA A 11 -23.68 -5.36 62.37
C ALA A 11 -22.79 -5.34 63.62
N SER A 12 -23.40 -5.31 64.81
CA SER A 12 -22.72 -5.49 66.09
C SER A 12 -23.27 -6.73 66.79
N VAL A 13 -22.39 -7.55 67.36
CA VAL A 13 -22.76 -8.79 68.06
C VAL A 13 -22.50 -8.60 69.55
N VAL A 14 -23.58 -8.72 70.35
CA VAL A 14 -23.56 -8.64 71.81
C VAL A 14 -23.76 -10.05 72.36
N PHE A 15 -22.77 -10.56 73.11
CA PHE A 15 -22.92 -11.83 73.82
C PHE A 15 -23.61 -11.61 75.17
N LYS A 16 -24.82 -12.15 75.31
CA LYS A 16 -25.57 -12.21 76.58
C LYS A 16 -25.14 -13.45 77.38
N ALA A 17 -24.69 -13.25 78.60
CA ALA A 17 -24.59 -14.31 79.61
C ALA A 17 -26.00 -14.62 80.16
N GLY A 18 -26.42 -15.89 80.07
CA GLY A 18 -27.66 -16.40 80.65
C GLY A 18 -27.36 -17.40 81.76
N ASN A 19 -27.65 -16.99 83.00
CA ASN A 19 -27.65 -17.81 84.20
C ASN A 19 -28.89 -18.72 84.25
N ASN A 20 -28.74 -19.98 84.71
CA ASN A 20 -29.61 -20.59 85.73
C ASN A 20 -29.10 -21.99 86.20
N PRO A 21 -29.51 -22.46 87.40
CA PRO A 21 -28.64 -23.09 88.42
C PRO A 21 -28.94 -24.61 88.67
N PRO A 22 -28.29 -25.30 89.67
CA PRO A 22 -28.06 -26.76 89.70
C PRO A 22 -28.99 -27.56 90.64
N PRO A 23 -28.88 -28.91 90.66
CA PRO A 23 -28.79 -29.63 91.94
C PRO A 23 -27.78 -30.81 91.94
N ALA A 24 -26.86 -30.84 92.91
CA ALA A 24 -26.86 -31.66 94.14
C ALA A 24 -26.32 -33.10 93.95
N ALA A 25 -25.07 -33.43 94.33
CA ALA A 25 -24.46 -33.60 95.67
C ALA A 25 -24.61 -35.01 96.28
N LYS A 26 -23.46 -35.67 96.56
CA LYS A 26 -23.16 -36.59 97.70
C LYS A 26 -21.62 -36.56 97.91
N ARG A 27 -21.06 -35.95 98.98
CA ARG A 27 -20.88 -36.40 100.41
C ARG A 27 -19.90 -37.59 100.51
N GLY A 28 -18.82 -37.64 101.30
CA GLY A 28 -18.10 -36.78 102.27
C GLY A 28 -16.57 -37.05 102.11
N GLU A 29 -15.59 -36.51 102.85
CA GLU A 29 -15.41 -36.28 104.29
C GLU A 29 -14.42 -35.11 104.56
N GLU A 30 -14.52 -34.54 105.77
CA GLU A 30 -13.81 -33.37 106.32
C GLU A 30 -12.30 -33.57 106.55
N THR A 31 -11.51 -32.48 106.58
CA THR A 31 -10.86 -32.01 107.83
C THR A 31 -10.01 -30.72 107.71
N VAL A 32 -10.23 -29.85 108.70
CA VAL A 32 -9.29 -28.88 109.33
C VAL A 32 -8.97 -27.57 108.59
N TYR A 33 -9.49 -26.46 109.14
CA TYR A 33 -9.01 -25.10 108.87
C TYR A 33 -7.83 -24.76 109.78
N GLY A 34 -6.77 -24.21 109.18
CA GLY A 34 -5.74 -23.41 109.87
C GLY A 34 -5.48 -22.16 109.04
N GLU A 35 -5.63 -20.98 109.65
CA GLU A 35 -5.35 -19.71 109.00
C GLU A 35 -3.84 -19.44 109.01
N VAL A 36 -3.22 -19.38 107.82
CA VAL A 36 -1.82 -18.98 107.65
C VAL A 36 -1.79 -17.63 106.95
N LYS A 37 -1.35 -16.60 107.67
CA LYS A 37 -0.99 -15.30 107.09
C LYS A 37 0.28 -15.47 106.25
N ALA A 38 0.14 -15.38 104.93
CA ALA A 38 1.29 -15.21 104.04
C ALA A 38 1.67 -13.72 103.97
N GLN A 39 2.89 -13.41 104.39
CA GLN A 39 3.52 -12.10 104.16
C GLN A 39 4.03 -12.03 102.71
N ASN A 40 3.77 -10.90 102.06
CA ASN A 40 4.40 -10.53 100.79
C ASN A 40 5.86 -10.12 101.04
N GLU A 41 6.81 -10.83 100.43
CA GLU A 41 8.16 -10.32 100.19
C GLU A 41 8.37 -10.09 98.68
N THR A 42 8.42 -8.83 98.27
CA THR A 42 8.99 -8.44 96.98
C THR A 42 10.51 -8.35 97.11
N LYS A 43 11.25 -9.28 96.49
CA LYS A 43 12.69 -9.15 96.24
C LYS A 43 12.96 -8.61 94.84
N ASN A 44 13.81 -7.59 94.81
CA ASN A 44 14.17 -6.75 93.68
C ASN A 44 15.51 -7.26 93.11
N GLU A 45 15.47 -8.20 92.17
CA GLU A 45 16.63 -8.72 91.43
C GLU A 45 16.26 -8.90 89.95
N ASP A 46 16.03 -7.81 89.20
CA ASP A 46 15.69 -7.96 87.77
C ASP A 46 15.99 -6.74 86.87
N SER A 47 17.18 -6.15 86.99
CA SER A 47 17.54 -4.93 86.23
C SER A 47 18.71 -5.09 85.25
N ALA A 48 19.63 -6.04 85.46
CA ALA A 48 20.81 -6.23 84.60
C ALA A 48 20.59 -7.24 83.44
N GLY A 49 19.90 -8.35 83.70
CA GLY A 49 19.56 -9.36 82.68
C GLY A 49 18.56 -8.82 81.66
N ARG A 50 17.56 -8.07 82.13
CA ARG A 50 16.53 -7.43 81.30
C ARG A 50 17.10 -6.40 80.33
N ARG A 51 18.05 -5.57 80.75
CA ARG A 51 18.74 -4.60 79.85
C ARG A 51 19.58 -5.29 78.79
N ARG A 52 20.32 -6.35 79.13
CA ARG A 52 21.15 -7.10 78.16
C ARG A 52 20.30 -7.80 77.11
N PHE A 53 19.19 -8.43 77.51
CA PHE A 53 18.24 -9.06 76.59
C PHE A 53 17.58 -8.02 75.66
N GLN A 54 17.28 -6.82 76.18
CA GLN A 54 16.67 -5.74 75.42
C GLN A 54 17.62 -5.12 74.39
N HIS A 55 18.92 -4.98 74.71
CA HIS A 55 19.93 -4.56 73.71
C HIS A 55 20.14 -5.60 72.62
N LEU A 56 20.20 -6.89 72.97
CA LEU A 56 20.28 -7.99 72.01
C LEU A 56 19.06 -8.04 71.08
N ALA A 57 17.85 -7.83 71.62
CA ALA A 57 16.63 -7.75 70.84
C ALA A 57 16.62 -6.55 69.88
N CYS A 58 17.12 -5.38 70.29
CA CYS A 58 17.27 -4.21 69.41
C CYS A 58 18.28 -4.47 68.29
N CYS A 59 19.43 -5.06 68.60
CA CYS A 59 20.44 -5.39 67.59
C CYS A 59 19.93 -6.42 66.58
N LEU A 60 19.20 -7.44 67.03
CA LEU A 60 18.54 -8.42 66.17
C LEU A 60 17.46 -7.77 65.29
N GLY A 61 16.65 -6.85 65.84
CA GLY A 61 15.65 -6.11 65.07
C GLY A 61 16.27 -5.25 63.96
N ILE A 62 17.36 -4.54 64.25
CA ILE A 62 18.09 -3.73 63.26
C ILE A 62 18.70 -4.62 62.18
N LEU A 63 19.30 -5.75 62.56
CA LEU A 63 19.81 -6.73 61.60
C LEU A 63 18.70 -7.28 60.71
N CYS A 64 17.53 -7.60 61.25
CA CYS A 64 16.38 -8.02 60.45
C CYS A 64 15.94 -6.94 59.46
N VAL A 65 15.88 -5.66 59.86
CA VAL A 65 15.50 -4.56 58.95
C VAL A 65 16.52 -4.39 57.83
N ILE A 66 17.82 -4.46 58.13
CA ILE A 66 18.89 -4.37 57.11
C ILE A 66 18.80 -5.55 56.14
N LEU A 67 18.61 -6.77 56.65
CA LEU A 67 18.47 -7.97 55.83
C LEU A 67 17.22 -7.88 54.94
N LEU A 68 16.09 -7.41 55.47
CA LEU A 68 14.85 -7.20 54.70
C LEU A 68 15.03 -6.13 53.62
N GLY A 69 15.69 -5.02 53.92
CA GLY A 69 16.01 -3.99 52.93
C GLY A 69 16.91 -4.51 51.81
N GLY A 70 17.92 -5.31 52.15
CA GLY A 70 18.78 -5.99 51.19
C GLY A 70 18.01 -6.95 50.28
N ILE A 71 17.10 -7.74 50.85
CA ILE A 71 16.24 -8.67 50.09
C ILE A 71 15.34 -7.89 49.12
N ILE A 72 14.66 -6.84 49.59
CA ILE A 72 13.79 -6.00 48.74
C ILE A 72 14.60 -5.38 47.60
N GLY A 73 15.78 -4.82 47.88
CA GLY A 73 16.66 -4.27 46.87
C GLY A 73 17.07 -5.29 45.81
N VAL A 74 17.42 -6.51 46.24
CA VAL A 74 17.73 -7.63 45.34
C VAL A 74 16.50 -8.04 44.52
N CYS A 75 15.31 -8.10 45.10
CA CYS A 75 14.07 -8.43 44.39
C CYS A 75 13.73 -7.39 43.31
N VAL A 76 13.82 -6.10 43.62
CA VAL A 76 13.58 -5.01 42.65
C VAL A 76 14.62 -5.07 41.53
N TYR A 77 15.89 -5.24 41.87
CA TYR A 77 16.96 -5.39 40.89
C TYR A 77 16.71 -6.59 39.96
N GLN A 78 16.39 -7.76 40.50
CA GLN A 78 16.06 -8.95 39.71
C GLN A 78 14.82 -8.75 38.85
N SER A 79 13.78 -8.07 39.34
CA SER A 79 12.57 -7.77 38.58
C SER A 79 12.86 -6.84 37.39
N ASN A 80 13.62 -5.77 37.62
CA ASN A 80 14.02 -4.85 36.56
C ASN A 80 14.90 -5.55 35.52
N ASN A 81 15.81 -6.43 35.95
CA ASN A 81 16.69 -7.17 35.05
C ASN A 81 15.90 -8.18 34.19
N LYS A 82 14.85 -8.81 34.75
CA LYS A 82 13.90 -9.65 33.99
C LYS A 82 13.12 -8.84 32.95
N ASN A 83 12.58 -7.69 33.34
CA ASN A 83 11.83 -6.80 32.43
C ASN A 83 12.72 -6.28 31.29
N LEU A 84 13.96 -5.87 31.61
CA LEU A 84 14.95 -5.45 30.62
C LEU A 84 15.30 -6.60 29.67
N SER A 85 15.50 -7.81 30.19
CA SER A 85 15.76 -9.00 29.37
C SER A 85 14.61 -9.32 28.42
N ALA A 86 13.35 -9.18 28.87
CA ALA A 86 12.18 -9.38 28.02
C ALA A 86 12.09 -8.32 26.90
N GLY A 87 12.36 -7.04 27.21
CA GLY A 87 12.40 -5.97 26.21
C GLY A 87 13.48 -6.17 25.14
N VAL A 88 14.66 -6.68 25.53
CA VAL A 88 15.75 -7.02 24.60
C VAL A 88 15.33 -8.18 23.68
N GLN A 89 14.67 -9.21 24.20
CA GLN A 89 14.20 -10.33 23.40
C GLN A 89 13.14 -9.89 22.37
N GLU A 90 12.20 -9.05 22.78
CA GLU A 90 11.16 -8.51 21.88
C GLU A 90 11.78 -7.66 20.75
N LEU A 91 12.71 -6.77 21.09
CA LEU A 91 13.40 -5.96 20.09
C LEU A 91 14.20 -6.83 19.12
N ASN A 92 14.86 -7.86 19.62
CA ASN A 92 15.60 -8.82 18.79
C ASN A 92 14.66 -9.58 17.83
N SER A 93 13.50 -10.01 18.31
CA SER A 93 12.46 -10.65 17.48
C SER A 93 11.99 -9.72 16.36
N ARG A 94 11.68 -8.46 16.69
CA ARG A 94 11.27 -7.45 15.71
C ARG A 94 12.37 -7.14 14.69
N ASN A 95 13.63 -7.07 15.11
CA ASN A 95 14.76 -6.87 14.20
C ASN A 95 14.92 -8.04 13.23
N GLN A 96 14.80 -9.28 13.72
CA GLN A 96 14.81 -10.46 12.85
C GLN A 96 13.65 -10.46 11.85
N GLU A 97 12.47 -9.98 12.25
CA GLU A 97 11.34 -9.84 11.34
C GLU A 97 11.61 -8.76 10.27
N LEU A 98 12.16 -7.61 10.67
CA LEU A 98 12.53 -6.54 9.75
C LEU A 98 13.63 -6.98 8.76
N GLU A 99 14.62 -7.75 9.22
CA GLU A 99 15.65 -8.32 8.36
C GLU A 99 15.05 -9.27 7.31
N LYS A 100 14.12 -10.13 7.70
CA LYS A 100 13.39 -10.99 6.75
C LYS A 100 12.63 -10.18 5.72
N LYS A 101 11.90 -9.14 6.16
CA LYS A 101 11.15 -8.24 5.25
C LYS A 101 12.08 -7.48 4.31
N ASN A 102 13.22 -6.99 4.80
CA ASN A 102 14.23 -6.31 4.00
C ASN A 102 14.82 -7.24 2.93
N ASN A 103 15.11 -8.50 3.29
CA ASN A 103 15.61 -9.49 2.33
C ASN A 103 14.57 -9.79 1.24
N ILE A 104 13.30 -10.01 1.62
CA ILE A 104 12.20 -10.23 0.67
C ILE A 104 12.02 -9.01 -0.25
N LEU A 105 12.07 -7.80 0.29
CA LEU A 105 11.93 -6.58 -0.50
C LEU A 105 13.11 -6.42 -1.47
N THR A 106 14.32 -6.74 -1.03
CA THR A 106 15.53 -6.71 -1.87
C THR A 106 15.40 -7.69 -3.04
N GLU A 107 14.93 -8.91 -2.78
CA GLU A 107 14.67 -9.91 -3.82
C GLU A 107 13.63 -9.40 -4.82
N LYS A 108 12.53 -8.82 -4.34
CA LYS A 108 11.48 -8.25 -5.21
C LYS A 108 12.01 -7.10 -6.07
N ILE A 109 12.85 -6.23 -5.52
CA ILE A 109 13.48 -5.14 -6.27
C ILE A 109 14.40 -5.71 -7.37
N GLN A 110 15.18 -6.73 -7.04
CA GLN A 110 16.07 -7.38 -7.99
C GLN A 110 15.29 -8.06 -9.12
N ASP A 111 14.22 -8.78 -8.79
CA ASP A 111 13.31 -9.40 -9.77
C ASP A 111 12.69 -8.35 -10.71
N MET A 112 12.08 -7.30 -10.17
CA MET A 112 11.52 -6.21 -10.98
C MET A 112 12.58 -5.52 -11.85
N THR A 113 13.79 -5.35 -11.33
CA THR A 113 14.90 -4.75 -12.08
C THR A 113 15.32 -5.64 -13.25
N THR A 114 15.43 -6.94 -13.03
CA THR A 114 15.74 -7.94 -14.07
C THR A 114 14.66 -7.93 -15.16
N ASN A 115 13.38 -8.05 -14.78
CA ASN A 115 12.26 -8.03 -15.72
C ASN A 115 12.24 -6.73 -16.56
N ARG A 116 12.53 -5.58 -15.93
CA ARG A 116 12.65 -4.30 -16.65
C ARG A 116 13.82 -4.29 -17.64
N ASN A 117 14.98 -4.82 -17.24
CA ASN A 117 16.16 -4.88 -18.09
C ASN A 117 15.93 -5.79 -19.29
N GLU A 118 15.32 -6.96 -19.08
CA GLU A 118 14.93 -7.87 -20.17
C GLU A 118 13.97 -7.19 -21.15
N LEU A 119 12.92 -6.52 -20.64
CA LEU A 119 11.99 -5.79 -21.49
C LEU A 119 12.66 -4.67 -22.30
N ASN A 120 13.60 -3.94 -21.69
CA ASN A 120 14.36 -2.89 -22.37
C ASN A 120 15.25 -3.47 -23.48
N ILE A 121 15.91 -4.60 -23.25
CA ILE A 121 16.73 -5.29 -24.26
C ILE A 121 15.84 -5.75 -25.42
N SER A 122 14.68 -6.36 -25.14
CA SER A 122 13.74 -6.80 -26.18
C SER A 122 13.20 -5.63 -27.01
N ARG A 123 12.89 -4.49 -26.38
CA ARG A 123 12.44 -3.27 -27.09
C ARG A 123 13.53 -2.69 -27.99
N ALA A 124 14.78 -2.68 -27.53
CA ALA A 124 15.91 -2.22 -28.33
C ALA A 124 16.14 -3.13 -29.53
N GLN A 125 16.12 -4.45 -29.32
CA GLN A 125 16.27 -5.43 -30.40
C GLN A 125 15.16 -5.29 -31.45
N TRP A 126 13.89 -5.19 -31.02
CA TRP A 126 12.77 -4.99 -31.94
C TRP A 126 12.90 -3.69 -32.77
N SER A 127 13.40 -2.61 -32.15
CA SER A 127 13.64 -1.35 -32.86
C SER A 127 14.72 -1.53 -33.92
N ILE A 128 15.84 -2.20 -33.58
CA ILE A 128 16.90 -2.51 -34.54
C ILE A 128 16.34 -3.35 -35.71
N ASP A 129 15.58 -4.40 -35.43
CA ASP A 129 15.02 -5.29 -36.45
C ASP A 129 14.01 -4.58 -37.36
N SER A 130 13.26 -3.62 -36.82
CA SER A 130 12.22 -2.88 -37.55
C SER A 130 12.79 -1.82 -38.49
N TYR A 131 13.88 -1.16 -38.10
CA TYR A 131 14.43 0.00 -38.81
C TYR A 131 15.74 -0.29 -39.55
N CYS A 132 16.53 -1.28 -39.15
CA CYS A 132 17.87 -1.53 -39.69
C CYS A 132 17.91 -2.80 -40.55
N ARG A 133 18.31 -2.67 -41.82
CA ARG A 133 18.48 -3.82 -42.73
C ARG A 133 19.82 -4.49 -42.48
N GLN A 134 19.76 -5.67 -41.85
CA GLN A 134 20.85 -6.60 -41.55
C GLN A 134 21.97 -6.07 -40.64
N PRO A 135 22.51 -6.93 -39.74
CA PRO A 135 23.59 -6.56 -38.82
C PRO A 135 24.88 -6.14 -39.55
N ASP A 136 25.07 -6.60 -40.79
CA ASP A 136 26.36 -6.47 -41.49
C ASP A 136 26.55 -5.12 -42.21
N ASN A 137 25.48 -4.36 -42.49
CA ASN A 137 25.58 -3.09 -43.22
C ASN A 137 25.08 -1.85 -42.45
N LYS A 138 24.67 -1.98 -41.18
CA LYS A 138 24.31 -0.89 -40.24
C LYS A 138 23.48 0.29 -40.79
N LYS A 139 22.79 0.12 -41.93
CA LYS A 139 21.98 1.20 -42.53
C LYS A 139 20.57 1.09 -41.99
N CYS A 140 20.31 1.88 -40.97
CA CYS A 140 18.97 2.11 -40.48
C CYS A 140 18.22 3.07 -41.41
N GLN A 141 16.91 2.88 -41.53
CA GLN A 141 16.02 3.73 -42.30
C GLN A 141 15.17 4.54 -41.32
N PRO A 142 14.81 5.80 -41.64
CA PRO A 142 13.92 6.59 -40.78
C PRO A 142 12.53 5.97 -40.56
N CYS A 143 12.08 5.14 -41.51
CA CYS A 143 10.79 4.45 -41.47
C CYS A 143 10.95 2.93 -41.41
N GLN A 144 10.01 2.28 -40.73
CA GLN A 144 9.93 0.82 -40.71
C GLN A 144 9.70 0.26 -42.12
N LYS A 145 10.10 -1.00 -42.33
CA LYS A 145 9.85 -1.70 -43.60
C LYS A 145 8.36 -1.65 -43.97
N GLY A 146 8.06 -1.18 -45.19
CA GLY A 146 6.69 -1.08 -45.71
C GLY A 146 6.05 0.29 -45.53
N TRP A 147 6.64 1.16 -44.72
CA TRP A 147 6.19 2.54 -44.53
C TRP A 147 6.86 3.48 -45.54
N LEU A 148 6.10 4.46 -46.03
CA LEU A 148 6.58 5.49 -46.94
C LEU A 148 7.10 6.70 -46.14
N LEU A 149 8.36 7.05 -46.36
CA LEU A 149 8.92 8.29 -45.83
C LEU A 149 8.39 9.50 -46.61
N THR A 150 7.71 10.39 -45.91
CA THR A 150 7.46 11.77 -46.34
C THR A 150 7.77 12.65 -45.14
N GLU A 151 9.00 13.14 -45.09
CA GLU A 151 9.53 13.90 -43.95
C GLU A 151 8.55 14.97 -43.49
N PRO A 152 8.32 15.12 -42.17
CA PRO A 152 9.00 14.46 -41.06
C PRO A 152 8.37 13.11 -40.61
N SER A 153 7.49 12.52 -41.41
CA SER A 153 6.65 11.38 -41.02
C SER A 153 6.79 10.15 -41.93
N CYS A 154 6.36 9.01 -41.39
CA CYS A 154 6.23 7.74 -42.10
C CYS A 154 4.75 7.39 -42.24
N TYR A 155 4.34 6.92 -43.41
CA TYR A 155 2.94 6.58 -43.71
C TYR A 155 2.77 5.12 -44.14
N ALA A 156 1.80 4.42 -43.57
CA ALA A 156 1.38 3.10 -44.02
C ALA A 156 -0.02 3.17 -44.63
N TYR A 157 -0.10 2.85 -45.92
CA TYR A 157 -1.36 2.80 -46.67
C TYR A 157 -1.89 1.36 -46.62
N ASN A 158 -3.02 1.17 -45.95
CA ASN A 158 -3.62 -0.14 -45.76
C ASN A 158 -4.74 -0.33 -46.78
N ASP A 159 -4.35 -0.81 -47.97
CA ASP A 159 -5.23 -1.00 -49.13
C ASP A 159 -6.13 -2.25 -48.99
N ALA A 160 -6.98 -2.26 -47.96
CA ALA A 160 -7.81 -3.40 -47.62
C ALA A 160 -8.98 -3.62 -48.61
N GLN A 161 -9.15 -4.88 -49.03
CA GLN A 161 -10.33 -5.32 -49.77
C GLN A 161 -11.59 -5.22 -48.90
N PRO A 162 -12.80 -5.04 -49.49
CA PRO A 162 -14.05 -4.82 -48.75
C PRO A 162 -14.28 -5.68 -47.49
N PRO A 163 -14.08 -7.03 -47.50
CA PRO A 163 -14.30 -7.84 -46.30
C PRO A 163 -13.31 -7.56 -45.15
N ASN A 164 -12.20 -6.87 -45.41
CA ASN A 164 -11.16 -6.53 -44.44
C ASN A 164 -11.08 -5.03 -44.17
N GLN A 165 -12.00 -4.24 -44.73
CA GLN A 165 -12.11 -2.81 -44.43
C GLN A 165 -12.59 -2.61 -42.99
N LYS A 166 -12.29 -1.44 -42.44
CA LYS A 166 -12.49 -1.14 -41.02
C LYS A 166 -13.34 0.11 -40.83
N THR A 167 -14.12 0.12 -39.77
CA THR A 167 -14.69 1.37 -39.22
C THR A 167 -13.57 2.33 -38.81
N TRP A 168 -13.89 3.60 -38.61
CA TRP A 168 -12.89 4.58 -38.21
C TRP A 168 -12.19 4.17 -36.89
N GLU A 169 -12.98 3.71 -35.90
CA GLU A 169 -12.47 3.27 -34.60
C GLU A 169 -11.57 2.03 -34.72
N GLU A 170 -11.97 1.04 -35.53
CA GLU A 170 -11.15 -0.15 -35.78
C GLU A 170 -9.85 0.17 -36.52
N ALA A 171 -9.90 1.10 -37.48
CA ALA A 171 -8.73 1.56 -38.20
C ALA A 171 -7.74 2.30 -37.28
N GLN A 172 -8.26 3.14 -36.38
CA GLN A 172 -7.45 3.79 -35.35
C GLN A 172 -6.81 2.76 -34.41
N GLY A 173 -7.59 1.77 -33.95
CA GLY A 173 -7.08 0.67 -33.14
C GLY A 173 -5.96 -0.12 -33.84
N ASP A 174 -6.10 -0.36 -35.14
CA ASP A 174 -5.09 -1.04 -35.97
C ASP A 174 -3.79 -0.23 -36.10
N CYS A 175 -3.87 1.10 -36.26
CA CYS A 175 -2.69 1.96 -36.27
C CYS A 175 -2.02 2.02 -34.90
N ARG A 176 -2.79 2.14 -33.82
CA ARG A 176 -2.27 2.14 -32.44
C ARG A 176 -1.57 0.83 -32.08
N GLY A 177 -2.09 -0.30 -32.56
CA GLY A 177 -1.43 -1.60 -32.46
C GLY A 177 -0.06 -1.68 -33.14
N LYS A 178 0.25 -0.75 -34.06
CA LYS A 178 1.54 -0.62 -34.75
C LYS A 178 2.44 0.49 -34.17
N ASN A 179 2.15 1.00 -32.98
CA ASN A 179 2.82 2.17 -32.37
C ASN A 179 2.74 3.43 -33.25
N SER A 180 1.59 3.63 -33.90
CA SER A 180 1.28 4.76 -34.78
C SER A 180 -0.14 5.27 -34.50
N ASP A 181 -0.64 6.26 -35.23
CA ASP A 181 -2.07 6.62 -35.21
C ASP A 181 -2.56 6.87 -36.64
N LEU A 182 -3.84 7.17 -36.85
CA LEU A 182 -4.34 7.59 -38.16
C LEU A 182 -3.65 8.88 -38.62
N ALA A 183 -3.51 9.07 -39.94
CA ALA A 183 -2.79 10.21 -40.50
C ALA A 183 -3.43 11.56 -40.14
N VAL A 184 -2.59 12.51 -39.75
CA VAL A 184 -2.94 13.89 -39.43
C VAL A 184 -2.35 14.85 -40.45
N ALA A 185 -2.98 16.01 -40.64
CA ALA A 185 -2.44 17.06 -41.47
C ALA A 185 -2.74 18.44 -40.88
N HIS A 186 -1.71 19.15 -40.47
CA HIS A 186 -1.77 20.50 -39.90
C HIS A 186 -1.53 21.59 -40.94
N ASN A 187 -0.99 21.23 -42.10
CA ASN A 187 -0.66 22.15 -43.17
C ASN A 187 -0.82 21.48 -44.56
N SER A 188 -0.79 22.29 -45.61
CA SER A 188 -0.99 21.80 -46.98
C SER A 188 0.07 20.79 -47.41
N GLU A 189 1.30 20.88 -46.90
CA GLU A 189 2.37 19.92 -47.22
C GLU A 189 2.05 18.52 -46.67
N GLU A 190 1.58 18.43 -45.43
CA GLU A 190 1.13 17.17 -44.83
C GLU A 190 -0.13 16.62 -45.51
N LYS A 191 -1.06 17.50 -45.91
CA LYS A 191 -2.22 17.10 -46.72
C LYS A 191 -1.82 16.50 -48.07
N GLU A 192 -0.80 17.06 -48.74
CA GLU A 192 -0.27 16.49 -49.98
C GLU A 192 0.51 15.19 -49.74
N ALA A 193 1.18 15.05 -48.58
CA ALA A 193 1.87 13.81 -48.20
C ALA A 193 0.91 12.61 -48.12
N ILE A 194 -0.31 12.83 -47.62
CA ILE A 194 -1.39 11.82 -47.56
C ILE A 194 -1.85 11.36 -48.96
N LYS A 195 -1.68 12.19 -50.01
CA LYS A 195 -2.09 11.84 -51.38
C LYS A 195 -1.10 10.94 -52.12
N LYS A 196 0.15 10.87 -51.66
CA LYS A 196 1.29 10.42 -52.47
C LYS A 196 1.23 8.96 -52.94
N LYS A 197 0.52 8.07 -52.21
CA LYS A 197 0.46 6.64 -52.52
C LYS A 197 -0.94 6.02 -52.43
N SER A 198 -1.98 6.83 -52.32
CA SER A 198 -3.35 6.34 -52.43
C SER A 198 -3.60 5.98 -53.89
N PHE A 199 -3.73 4.70 -54.21
CA PHE A 199 -4.10 4.24 -55.55
C PHE A 199 -5.51 3.68 -55.50
N GLY A 200 -6.37 4.10 -56.43
CA GLY A 200 -7.73 3.58 -56.57
C GLY A 200 -8.83 4.55 -56.12
N THR A 201 -10.08 4.08 -56.25
CA THR A 201 -11.32 4.86 -56.04
C THR A 201 -11.90 4.72 -54.63
N ASN A 202 -11.37 3.82 -53.83
CA ASN A 202 -11.86 3.53 -52.49
C ASN A 202 -11.21 4.49 -51.49
N GLY A 203 -12.01 5.19 -50.70
CA GLY A 203 -11.52 6.19 -49.76
C GLY A 203 -10.71 5.60 -48.61
N PHE A 204 -9.89 6.44 -47.98
CA PHE A 204 -9.05 6.11 -46.84
C PHE A 204 -9.45 6.92 -45.62
N TRP A 205 -9.61 6.24 -44.49
CA TRP A 205 -9.70 6.91 -43.20
C TRP A 205 -8.40 7.65 -42.90
N ILE A 206 -8.59 8.88 -42.42
CA ILE A 206 -7.56 9.73 -41.83
C ILE A 206 -8.01 10.10 -40.41
N GLY A 207 -7.10 10.66 -39.63
CA GLY A 207 -7.28 10.86 -38.20
C GLY A 207 -8.17 12.04 -37.83
N LEU A 208 -9.13 12.43 -38.66
CA LEU A 208 -10.03 13.54 -38.37
C LEU A 208 -11.46 13.04 -38.14
N ARG A 209 -12.05 13.44 -37.01
CA ARG A 209 -13.43 13.11 -36.63
C ARG A 209 -14.11 14.29 -35.95
N VAL A 210 -15.43 14.25 -35.85
CA VAL A 210 -16.16 15.17 -35.00
C VAL A 210 -16.14 14.66 -33.56
N GLU A 211 -15.68 15.50 -32.64
CA GLU A 211 -15.75 15.31 -31.20
C GLU A 211 -16.24 16.60 -30.54
N ASP A 212 -17.24 16.46 -29.67
CA ASP A 212 -17.86 17.58 -28.94
C ASP A 212 -18.31 18.73 -29.86
N GLY A 213 -18.84 18.40 -31.05
CA GLY A 213 -19.31 19.37 -32.03
C GLY A 213 -18.21 20.09 -32.81
N GLU A 214 -16.95 19.61 -32.77
CA GLU A 214 -15.83 20.20 -33.50
C GLU A 214 -15.02 19.13 -34.26
N TRP A 215 -14.41 19.51 -35.39
CA TRP A 215 -13.47 18.64 -36.10
C TRP A 215 -12.13 18.58 -35.36
N LYS A 216 -11.81 17.40 -34.81
CA LYS A 216 -10.59 17.13 -34.05
C LYS A 216 -9.75 16.03 -34.69
N TRP A 217 -8.44 16.24 -34.68
CA TRP A 217 -7.45 15.27 -35.06
C TRP A 217 -7.20 14.27 -33.92
N VAL A 218 -6.74 13.06 -34.27
CA VAL A 218 -6.38 12.01 -33.30
C VAL A 218 -5.25 12.42 -32.34
N ASP A 219 -4.49 13.47 -32.66
CA ASP A 219 -3.48 14.06 -31.78
C ASP A 219 -4.01 15.14 -30.82
N GLY A 220 -5.33 15.42 -30.89
CA GLY A 220 -6.05 16.37 -30.05
C GLY A 220 -6.09 17.80 -30.60
N SER A 221 -5.46 18.08 -31.75
CA SER A 221 -5.53 19.39 -32.37
C SER A 221 -6.83 19.60 -33.15
N ASP A 222 -7.28 20.84 -33.27
CA ASP A 222 -8.46 21.19 -34.07
C ASP A 222 -8.11 21.33 -35.56
N LEU A 223 -9.10 21.10 -36.44
CA LEU A 223 -8.94 21.42 -37.85
C LEU A 223 -8.82 22.95 -38.05
N THR A 224 -7.69 23.39 -38.60
CA THR A 224 -7.46 24.82 -38.89
C THR A 224 -8.16 25.28 -40.17
N GLU A 225 -8.14 24.46 -41.22
CA GLU A 225 -8.69 24.81 -42.54
C GLU A 225 -9.98 24.04 -42.85
N SER A 226 -11.13 24.63 -42.51
CA SER A 226 -12.46 24.05 -42.76
C SER A 226 -12.73 23.74 -44.24
N SER A 227 -12.12 24.49 -45.17
CA SER A 227 -12.21 24.24 -46.62
C SER A 227 -11.65 22.89 -47.07
N TRP A 228 -10.93 22.18 -46.20
CA TRP A 228 -10.38 20.87 -46.51
C TRP A 228 -11.40 19.74 -46.40
N ILE A 229 -12.56 19.98 -45.81
CA ILE A 229 -13.60 18.97 -45.60
C ILE A 229 -14.96 19.43 -46.14
N ASP A 230 -15.69 18.50 -46.74
CA ASP A 230 -16.99 18.75 -47.39
C ASP A 230 -18.03 17.67 -47.02
N PRO A 231 -19.22 18.05 -46.50
CA PRO A 231 -19.52 19.37 -45.94
C PRO A 231 -18.67 19.67 -44.69
N PRO A 232 -18.40 20.96 -44.38
CA PRO A 232 -17.57 21.34 -43.26
C PRO A 232 -18.30 21.32 -41.91
N ASP A 233 -19.63 21.27 -41.90
CA ASP A 233 -20.41 21.31 -40.65
C ASP A 233 -20.10 20.09 -39.76
N PRO A 234 -19.66 20.31 -38.50
CA PRO A 234 -19.35 19.23 -37.58
C PRO A 234 -20.63 18.62 -37.02
N VAL A 235 -20.93 17.39 -37.46
CA VAL A 235 -22.06 16.58 -36.97
C VAL A 235 -21.50 15.36 -36.27
N ASP A 236 -21.93 15.10 -35.04
CA ASP A 236 -21.47 13.94 -34.25
C ASP A 236 -21.65 12.63 -35.02
N GLY A 237 -20.67 11.73 -34.88
CA GLY A 237 -20.61 10.47 -35.63
C GLY A 237 -20.12 10.62 -37.08
N ARG A 238 -19.59 11.78 -37.47
CA ARG A 238 -18.90 12.00 -38.75
C ARG A 238 -17.39 11.91 -38.61
N CYS A 239 -16.79 11.27 -39.60
CA CYS A 239 -15.35 11.06 -39.74
C CYS A 239 -14.91 11.47 -41.15
N ALA A 240 -13.65 11.90 -41.27
CA ALA A 240 -13.12 12.38 -42.54
C ALA A 240 -12.54 11.23 -43.38
N LEU A 241 -12.94 11.21 -44.64
CA LEU A 241 -12.51 10.23 -45.62
C LEU A 241 -11.76 10.92 -46.76
N PHE A 242 -10.54 10.47 -47.02
CA PHE A 242 -9.73 10.94 -48.12
C PHE A 242 -9.98 10.11 -49.39
N TYR A 243 -10.13 10.78 -50.55
CA TYR A 243 -10.21 10.14 -51.87
C TYR A 243 -9.09 10.66 -52.78
N THR A 244 -8.37 9.74 -53.44
CA THR A 244 -7.27 10.01 -54.37
C THR A 244 -7.60 11.05 -55.46
N GLY A 245 -8.87 11.16 -55.88
CA GLY A 245 -9.32 12.06 -56.95
C GLY A 245 -9.98 13.36 -56.49
N ARG A 246 -10.03 13.64 -55.18
CA ARG A 246 -10.64 14.87 -54.64
C ARG A 246 -9.61 15.73 -53.94
N ASN A 247 -9.75 17.06 -54.11
CA ASN A 247 -8.94 18.04 -53.38
C ASN A 247 -9.45 18.27 -51.94
N THR A 248 -10.68 17.84 -51.66
CA THR A 248 -11.34 17.91 -50.36
C THR A 248 -11.56 16.51 -49.80
N TRP A 249 -11.53 16.40 -48.47
CA TRP A 249 -11.94 15.22 -47.74
C TRP A 249 -13.46 15.22 -47.58
N SER A 250 -14.05 14.04 -47.49
CA SER A 250 -15.51 13.89 -47.38
C SER A 250 -15.90 13.58 -45.94
N SER A 251 -16.94 14.26 -45.44
CA SER A 251 -17.55 13.97 -44.14
C SER A 251 -18.54 12.81 -44.27
N VAL A 252 -18.20 11.64 -43.71
CA VAL A 252 -18.99 10.40 -43.83
C VAL A 252 -19.25 9.78 -42.46
N SER A 253 -20.17 8.83 -42.37
CA SER A 253 -20.46 8.12 -41.11
C SER A 253 -19.24 7.32 -40.64
N CYS A 254 -18.81 7.51 -39.39
CA CYS A 254 -17.67 6.77 -38.80
C CYS A 254 -17.86 5.24 -38.81
N GLY A 255 -19.13 4.78 -38.77
CA GLY A 255 -19.48 3.37 -38.83
C GLY A 255 -19.38 2.73 -40.22
N ALA A 256 -19.04 3.49 -41.27
CA ALA A 256 -18.74 2.92 -42.58
C ALA A 256 -17.38 2.20 -42.56
N THR A 257 -17.21 1.17 -43.39
CA THR A 257 -15.93 0.47 -43.49
C THR A 257 -15.13 0.98 -44.68
N HIS A 258 -13.87 1.39 -44.46
CA HIS A 258 -12.98 1.86 -45.51
C HIS A 258 -11.56 1.33 -45.32
N GLN A 259 -10.71 1.65 -46.30
CA GLN A 259 -9.25 1.53 -46.17
C GLN A 259 -8.75 2.61 -45.19
N TRP A 260 -7.49 2.58 -44.77
CA TRP A 260 -6.99 3.56 -43.81
C TRP A 260 -5.50 3.85 -43.96
N ILE A 261 -5.08 5.03 -43.50
CA ILE A 261 -3.68 5.47 -43.53
C ILE A 261 -3.21 5.69 -42.11
N CYS A 262 -2.17 4.96 -41.71
CA CYS A 262 -1.47 5.19 -40.45
C CYS A 262 -0.28 6.13 -40.66
N GLN A 263 0.05 6.89 -39.62
CA GLN A 263 1.18 7.81 -39.55
C GLN A 263 1.95 7.65 -38.25
N GLN A 264 3.27 7.73 -38.35
CA GLN A 264 4.18 7.87 -37.21
C GLN A 264 5.30 8.85 -37.56
N LYS A 265 5.99 9.39 -36.56
CA LYS A 265 7.18 10.23 -36.81
C LYS A 265 8.32 9.39 -37.38
N ALA A 266 9.06 9.96 -38.32
CA ALA A 266 10.30 9.34 -38.80
C ALA A 266 11.38 9.42 -37.72
N LEU A 267 12.21 8.38 -37.62
CA LEU A 267 13.39 8.43 -36.75
C LEU A 267 14.43 9.39 -37.32
N SER A 268 15.03 10.19 -36.45
CA SER A 268 16.29 10.87 -36.76
C SER A 268 17.40 9.82 -36.80
N VAL A 269 17.84 9.45 -38.00
CA VAL A 269 18.93 8.49 -38.25
C VAL A 269 20.20 9.25 -38.63
#